data_AF-A0A453RQH0-F1
#
_entry.id   AF-A0A453RQH0-F1
#
_cell.length_a   1.000
_cell.length_b   1.000
_cell.length_c   1.000
_cell.angle_alpha   90.00
_cell.angle_beta   90.00
_cell.angle_gamma   90.00
#
_symmetry.space_group_name_H-M   'P 1'
#
loop_
_entity.id
_entity.type
_entity.pdbx_description
1 polymer ?
#
loop_
_entity_poly.entity_id
_entity_poly.type
_entity_poly.pdbx_seq_one_letter_code
_entity_poly.pdbx_strand_id
1 'polypeptide(L)'
;EVKVGINHISILSSTLGLQDSGSYLERRQAGVHSVTIQGLNTGTLDLTSNGWGHIVGLEGERKQAFTDKGGEVQWQPAVFDKPLTWYRRRFDMPTGEDPVVIDMNPMGKGILFVNGEGLGRYWSSYKHALGRPSQYLYHVPRCFLKPTGNVLTIFEEEGGRPDAIMILTVKRDNICSFISETNPGHVRSWETKDSQLTMVADDLKPRAVLTCPEKKMIQQVVFASYGNPLGICGNYTFGNCHTPKAKEIVEKACVGKRSCVLAVSHEVYGGDLNCPGTTATLAVQAKCSKRQRTAEQ
;
A
#
# COMPACT_ATOMS: atom_id res chain seq x y z
N GLU A 1 -21.48 10.44 -28.36
CA GLU A 1 -22.28 10.52 -29.60
C GLU A 1 -21.99 11.87 -30.26
N VAL A 2 -21.65 11.87 -31.55
CA VAL A 2 -21.38 13.11 -32.32
C VAL A 2 -22.71 13.60 -32.88
N LYS A 3 -22.98 14.90 -32.76
CA LYS A 3 -24.22 15.52 -33.25
C LYS A 3 -23.94 16.43 -34.44
N VAL A 4 -24.98 16.77 -35.21
CA VAL A 4 -24.85 17.79 -36.26
C VAL A 4 -24.43 19.12 -35.63
N GLY A 5 -23.39 19.75 -36.17
CA GLY A 5 -22.85 21.03 -35.70
C GLY A 5 -21.49 20.91 -35.01
N ILE A 6 -21.16 21.89 -34.16
CA ILE A 6 -19.90 21.94 -33.43
C ILE A 6 -19.94 20.92 -32.28
N ASN A 7 -18.93 20.04 -32.23
CA ASN A 7 -18.77 19.06 -31.17
C ASN A 7 -17.51 19.38 -30.37
N HIS A 8 -17.61 19.31 -29.04
CA HIS A 8 -16.47 19.51 -28.15
C HIS A 8 -15.92 18.16 -27.70
N ILE A 9 -14.66 17.90 -28.02
CA ILE A 9 -13.94 16.70 -27.60
C ILE A 9 -13.03 17.09 -26.45
N SER A 10 -13.19 16.43 -25.31
CA SER A 10 -12.34 16.60 -24.14
C SER A 10 -11.81 15.23 -23.72
N ILE A 11 -10.49 15.11 -23.60
CA ILE A 11 -9.82 13.86 -23.24
C ILE A 11 -9.13 14.07 -21.91
N LEU A 12 -9.57 13.35 -20.87
CA LEU A 12 -8.85 13.28 -19.62
C LEU A 12 -7.76 12.22 -19.74
N SER A 13 -6.50 12.63 -19.66
CA SER A 13 -5.35 11.73 -19.62
C SER A 13 -4.78 11.70 -18.21
N SER A 14 -4.69 10.51 -17.60
CA SER A 14 -4.14 10.29 -16.27
C SER A 14 -2.93 9.38 -16.34
N THR A 15 -1.91 9.66 -15.53
CA THR A 15 -0.78 8.75 -15.29
C THR A 15 -0.91 8.09 -13.91
N LEU A 16 -0.44 6.85 -13.80
CA LEU A 16 -0.48 6.08 -12.55
C LEU A 16 0.94 5.75 -12.08
N GLY A 17 1.71 6.83 -11.90
CA GLY A 17 3.15 6.75 -11.74
C GLY A 17 3.88 6.83 -13.09
N LEU A 18 5.20 6.93 -13.00
CA LEU A 18 6.12 6.87 -14.14
C LEU A 18 6.88 5.55 -14.08
N GLN A 19 7.38 5.08 -15.22
CA GLN A 19 8.22 3.90 -15.27
C GLN A 19 9.50 4.15 -14.46
N ASP A 20 9.87 3.20 -13.61
CA ASP A 20 10.97 3.31 -12.64
C ASP A 20 12.13 2.34 -12.94
N SER A 21 12.01 1.49 -13.96
CA SER A 21 13.01 0.50 -14.33
C SER A 21 13.06 0.26 -15.85
N GLY A 22 14.28 0.17 -16.39
CA GLY A 22 14.54 -0.01 -17.82
C GLY A 22 15.59 0.96 -18.37
N SER A 23 16.02 0.74 -19.61
CA SER A 23 16.90 1.68 -20.32
C SER A 23 16.09 2.81 -20.98
N TYR A 24 16.71 3.99 -21.06
CA TYR A 24 16.14 5.18 -21.71
C TYR A 24 14.77 5.62 -21.16
N LEU A 25 14.59 5.53 -19.83
CA LEU A 25 13.34 5.93 -19.16
C LEU A 25 13.01 7.41 -19.38
N GLU A 26 14.02 8.26 -19.53
CA GLU A 26 13.88 9.68 -19.84
C GLU A 26 13.21 9.95 -21.19
N ARG A 27 13.17 8.96 -22.09
CA ARG A 27 12.51 9.07 -23.41
C ARG A 27 11.07 8.54 -23.41
N ARG A 28 10.61 7.96 -22.31
CA ARG A 28 9.26 7.41 -22.21
C ARG A 28 8.24 8.55 -22.14
N GLN A 29 7.22 8.45 -22.97
CA GLN A 29 6.15 9.44 -23.05
C GLN A 29 4.84 8.83 -22.54
N ALA A 30 4.01 9.67 -21.93
CA ALA A 30 2.65 9.34 -21.56
C ALA A 30 1.72 10.44 -22.08
N GLY A 31 0.45 10.10 -22.33
CA GLY A 31 -0.53 11.04 -22.85
C GLY A 31 -1.11 10.61 -24.19
N VAL A 32 -1.81 11.55 -24.83
CA VAL A 32 -2.45 11.36 -26.13
C VAL A 32 -1.51 11.86 -27.23
N HIS A 33 -1.15 11.00 -28.17
CA HIS A 33 -0.22 11.32 -29.26
C HIS A 33 -0.89 11.55 -30.61
N SER A 34 -2.02 10.87 -30.86
CA SER A 34 -2.78 11.00 -32.09
C SER A 34 -4.27 10.84 -31.80
N VAL A 35 -5.09 11.54 -32.59
CA VAL A 35 -6.56 11.46 -32.49
C VAL A 35 -7.11 11.42 -33.89
N THR A 36 -7.86 10.37 -34.22
CA THR A 36 -8.55 10.24 -35.52
C THR A 36 -10.01 9.89 -35.31
N ILE A 37 -10.88 10.37 -36.20
CA ILE A 37 -12.29 9.98 -36.27
C ILE A 37 -12.49 9.18 -37.54
N GLN A 38 -13.01 7.96 -37.39
CA GLN A 38 -13.32 7.06 -38.50
C GLN A 38 -14.85 6.98 -38.72
N GLY A 39 -15.26 6.49 -39.89
CA GLY A 39 -16.68 6.26 -40.19
C GLY A 39 -17.47 7.50 -40.61
N LEU A 40 -16.80 8.59 -41.00
CA LEU A 40 -17.45 9.74 -41.63
C LEU A 40 -17.65 9.47 -43.13
N ASN A 41 -18.65 10.12 -43.73
CA ASN A 41 -18.87 10.05 -45.19
C ASN A 41 -17.65 10.55 -45.99
N THR A 42 -16.80 11.38 -45.40
CA THR A 42 -15.56 11.92 -45.98
C THR A 42 -14.34 11.02 -45.75
N GLY A 43 -14.51 9.84 -45.14
CA GLY A 43 -13.42 8.96 -44.73
C GLY A 43 -12.89 9.26 -43.32
N THR A 44 -11.62 8.95 -43.08
CA THR A 44 -10.96 9.20 -41.79
C THR A 44 -10.56 10.67 -41.67
N LEU A 45 -10.95 11.30 -40.58
CA LEU A 45 -10.52 12.64 -40.22
C LEU A 45 -9.41 12.56 -39.16
N ASP A 46 -8.23 13.09 -39.49
CA ASP A 46 -7.12 13.24 -38.54
C ASP A 46 -7.25 14.57 -37.78
N LEU A 47 -7.32 14.47 -36.46
CA LEU A 47 -7.44 15.61 -35.53
C LEU A 47 -6.15 15.87 -34.75
N THR A 48 -5.05 15.17 -35.06
CA THR A 48 -3.80 15.28 -34.30
C THR A 48 -3.28 16.72 -34.25
N SER A 49 -3.34 17.44 -35.38
CA SER A 49 -2.89 18.84 -35.51
C SER A 49 -4.06 19.83 -35.60
N ASN A 50 -5.11 19.64 -34.80
CA ASN A 50 -6.35 20.43 -34.88
C ASN A 50 -6.47 21.57 -33.83
N GLY A 51 -5.34 22.06 -33.29
CA GLY A 51 -5.32 23.19 -32.34
C GLY A 51 -5.81 22.85 -30.92
N TRP A 52 -5.26 21.80 -30.30
CA TRP A 52 -5.63 21.34 -28.95
C TRP A 52 -5.29 22.35 -27.84
N GLY A 53 -6.24 22.54 -26.93
CA GLY A 53 -6.03 23.25 -25.66
C GLY A 53 -5.69 22.28 -24.53
N HIS A 54 -4.86 22.71 -23.58
CA HIS A 54 -4.42 21.89 -22.45
C HIS A 54 -4.81 22.54 -21.12
N ILE A 55 -5.36 21.74 -20.21
CA ILE A 55 -5.61 22.11 -18.82
C ILE A 55 -4.87 21.10 -17.94
N VAL A 56 -3.96 21.59 -17.10
CA VAL A 56 -3.20 20.75 -16.17
C VAL A 56 -3.99 20.60 -14.88
N GLY A 57 -4.16 19.34 -14.46
CA GLY A 57 -4.85 18.99 -13.21
C GLY A 57 -6.36 19.14 -13.28
N LEU A 58 -7.01 18.80 -12.18
CA LEU A 58 -8.46 18.88 -12.02
C LEU A 58 -8.85 20.23 -11.42
N GLU A 59 -10.04 20.73 -11.79
CA GLU A 59 -10.56 21.98 -11.25
C GLU A 59 -10.67 21.96 -9.71
N GLY A 60 -11.05 20.81 -9.13
CA GLY A 60 -11.09 20.63 -7.68
C GLY A 60 -9.70 20.65 -7.01
N GLU A 61 -8.64 20.24 -7.70
CA GLU A 61 -7.27 20.38 -7.19
C GLU A 61 -6.86 21.85 -7.17
N ARG A 62 -7.12 22.60 -8.26
CA ARG A 62 -6.86 24.04 -8.34
C ARG A 62 -7.59 24.83 -7.27
N LYS A 63 -8.83 24.45 -6.97
CA LYS A 63 -9.65 25.05 -5.91
C LYS A 63 -9.38 24.49 -4.52
N GLN A 64 -8.38 23.61 -4.38
CA GLN A 64 -7.96 23.01 -3.11
C GLN A 64 -9.10 22.29 -2.36
N ALA A 65 -9.98 21.61 -3.09
CA ALA A 65 -11.13 20.87 -2.54
C ALA A 65 -10.70 19.80 -1.53
N PHE A 66 -9.49 19.25 -1.67
CA PHE A 66 -8.90 18.25 -0.78
C PHE A 66 -8.59 18.74 0.64
N THR A 67 -8.51 20.06 0.85
CA THR A 67 -8.17 20.66 2.15
C THR A 67 -9.25 20.42 3.21
N ASP A 68 -8.87 20.55 4.48
CA ASP A 68 -9.80 20.43 5.61
C ASP A 68 -10.89 21.51 5.63
N LYS A 69 -10.63 22.69 5.05
CA LYS A 69 -11.62 23.75 4.79
C LYS A 69 -12.55 23.38 3.63
N GLY A 70 -12.05 22.59 2.69
CA GLY A 70 -12.79 22.07 1.53
C GLY A 70 -12.79 23.00 0.33
N GLY A 71 -11.79 23.89 0.23
CA GLY A 71 -11.56 24.73 -0.95
C GLY A 71 -12.64 25.75 -1.26
N GLU A 72 -12.46 26.46 -2.38
CA GLU A 72 -13.41 27.44 -2.92
C GLU A 72 -14.44 26.75 -3.83
N VAL A 73 -15.19 25.79 -3.29
CA VAL A 73 -16.21 25.03 -4.04
C VAL A 73 -17.56 25.03 -3.33
N GLN A 74 -18.62 24.90 -4.12
CA GLN A 74 -20.00 24.74 -3.64
C GLN A 74 -20.28 23.24 -3.44
N TRP A 75 -20.34 22.80 -2.19
CA TRP A 75 -20.65 21.41 -1.85
C TRP A 75 -22.17 21.17 -1.91
N GLN A 76 -22.57 20.02 -2.42
CA GLN A 76 -23.98 19.61 -2.54
C GLN A 76 -24.17 18.20 -1.96
N PRO A 77 -25.41 17.78 -1.63
CA PRO A 77 -25.70 16.40 -1.26
C PRO A 77 -25.15 15.42 -2.28
N ALA A 78 -24.53 14.33 -1.81
CA ALA A 78 -23.86 13.38 -2.66
C ALA A 78 -24.85 12.65 -3.59
N VAL A 79 -24.43 12.46 -4.84
CA VAL A 79 -25.07 11.60 -5.84
C VAL A 79 -24.09 10.46 -6.13
N PHE A 80 -24.59 9.24 -6.30
CA PHE A 80 -23.75 8.05 -6.51
C PHE A 80 -23.41 7.85 -7.99
N ASP A 81 -22.40 7.04 -8.25
CA ASP A 81 -22.02 6.56 -9.58
C ASP A 81 -21.81 7.69 -10.62
N LYS A 82 -21.39 8.85 -10.13
CA LYS A 82 -21.03 9.99 -10.95
C LYS A 82 -19.51 10.05 -11.12
N PRO A 83 -18.97 9.95 -12.35
CA PRO A 83 -17.53 10.10 -12.60
C PRO A 83 -17.07 11.53 -12.30
N LEU A 84 -15.77 11.69 -12.12
CA LEU A 84 -15.09 12.97 -11.89
C LEU A 84 -15.73 13.81 -10.77
N THR A 85 -16.03 13.17 -9.64
CA THR A 85 -16.74 13.79 -8.52
C THR A 85 -15.88 13.88 -7.28
N TRP A 86 -15.94 15.03 -6.61
CA TRP A 86 -15.36 15.22 -5.29
C TRP A 86 -16.40 14.91 -4.21
N TYR A 87 -16.06 14.04 -3.28
CA TYR A 87 -16.87 13.72 -2.10
C TYR A 87 -16.15 14.17 -0.84
N ARG A 88 -16.93 14.57 0.17
CA ARG A 88 -16.42 14.98 1.47
C ARG A 88 -17.34 14.50 2.57
N ARG A 89 -16.77 14.02 3.68
CA ARG A 89 -17.51 13.60 4.87
C ARG A 89 -16.71 13.88 6.14
N ARG A 90 -17.42 14.09 7.26
CA ARG A 90 -16.80 14.17 8.59
C ARG A 90 -16.92 12.86 9.36
N PHE A 91 -15.91 12.55 10.16
CA PHE A 91 -15.89 11.37 11.03
C PHE A 91 -15.03 11.59 12.28
N ASP A 92 -15.30 10.80 13.32
CA ASP A 92 -14.52 10.80 14.56
C ASP A 92 -13.50 9.65 14.54
N MET A 93 -12.37 9.84 15.22
CA MET A 93 -11.31 8.83 15.24
C MET A 93 -11.81 7.54 15.93
N PRO A 94 -11.63 6.36 15.31
CA PRO A 94 -11.97 5.10 15.96
C PRO A 94 -11.21 4.90 17.28
N THR A 95 -11.92 4.42 18.30
CA THR A 95 -11.37 4.17 19.65
C THR A 95 -10.22 3.16 19.63
N GLY A 96 -9.32 3.28 20.61
CA GLY A 96 -8.17 2.37 20.77
C GLY A 96 -6.96 2.76 19.93
N GLU A 97 -5.97 1.87 19.88
CA GLU A 97 -4.64 2.14 19.28
C GLU A 97 -4.38 1.33 18.00
N ASP A 98 -5.32 0.47 17.59
CA ASP A 98 -5.14 -0.38 16.41
C ASP A 98 -5.07 0.48 15.13
N PRO A 99 -4.24 0.15 14.14
CA PRO A 99 -4.15 0.89 12.89
C PRO A 99 -5.52 1.13 12.22
N VAL A 100 -5.70 2.32 11.66
CA VAL A 100 -6.93 2.72 10.97
C VAL A 100 -6.77 2.50 9.47
N VAL A 101 -7.84 2.03 8.82
CA VAL A 101 -7.95 1.89 7.37
C VAL A 101 -9.30 2.37 6.87
N ILE A 102 -9.37 2.77 5.61
CA ILE A 102 -10.60 3.09 4.88
C ILE A 102 -10.86 1.96 3.88
N ASP A 103 -12.07 1.40 3.92
CA ASP A 103 -12.54 0.44 2.93
C ASP A 103 -13.11 1.17 1.71
N MET A 104 -12.39 1.07 0.60
CA MET A 104 -12.70 1.69 -0.69
C MET A 104 -13.25 0.68 -1.70
N ASN A 105 -13.57 -0.55 -1.28
CA ASN A 105 -14.24 -1.52 -2.13
C ASN A 105 -15.52 -1.02 -2.83
N PRO A 106 -16.36 -0.13 -2.25
CA PRO A 106 -17.54 0.40 -2.96
C PRO A 106 -17.23 1.52 -3.97
N MET A 107 -15.96 1.88 -4.15
CA MET A 107 -15.51 2.97 -5.01
C MET A 107 -14.78 2.44 -6.26
N GLY A 108 -14.51 3.32 -7.23
CA GLY A 108 -13.85 2.98 -8.49
C GLY A 108 -12.35 3.27 -8.45
N LYS A 109 -11.96 4.47 -8.86
CA LYS A 109 -10.58 4.93 -8.99
C LYS A 109 -10.46 6.37 -8.55
N GLY A 110 -9.38 6.73 -7.87
CA GLY A 110 -9.23 8.12 -7.45
C GLY A 110 -8.11 8.39 -6.46
N ILE A 111 -8.31 9.44 -5.67
CA ILE A 111 -7.33 9.93 -4.68
C ILE A 111 -8.03 10.21 -3.36
N LEU A 112 -7.38 9.82 -2.25
CA LEU A 112 -7.88 10.01 -0.90
C LEU A 112 -7.09 11.06 -0.13
N PHE A 113 -7.80 11.82 0.69
CA PHE A 113 -7.24 12.77 1.64
C PHE A 113 -7.93 12.67 2.99
N VAL A 114 -7.17 12.84 4.06
CA VAL A 114 -7.71 13.01 5.41
C VAL A 114 -7.12 14.28 6.00
N ASN A 115 -7.96 15.22 6.41
CA ASN A 115 -7.56 16.50 6.97
C ASN A 115 -6.60 17.30 6.07
N GLY A 116 -6.71 17.14 4.74
CA GLY A 116 -5.80 17.76 3.76
C GLY A 116 -4.56 16.93 3.43
N GLU A 117 -4.24 15.90 4.22
CA GLU A 117 -3.10 15.01 3.99
C GLU A 117 -3.43 13.94 2.95
N GLY A 118 -2.61 13.81 1.92
CA GLY A 118 -2.79 12.81 0.87
C GLY A 118 -2.47 11.40 1.35
N LEU A 119 -3.46 10.50 1.31
CA LEU A 119 -3.29 9.08 1.65
C LEU A 119 -2.85 8.23 0.44
N GLY A 120 -2.93 8.82 -0.76
CA GLY A 120 -2.52 8.19 -2.01
C GLY A 120 -3.68 7.91 -2.95
N ARG A 121 -3.36 7.19 -4.03
CA ARG A 121 -4.32 6.80 -5.06
C ARG A 121 -5.00 5.50 -4.67
N TYR A 122 -6.29 5.38 -4.97
CA TYR A 122 -6.99 4.10 -4.93
C TYR A 122 -7.44 3.66 -6.30
N TRP A 123 -7.56 2.34 -6.47
CA TRP A 123 -8.06 1.75 -7.71
C TRP A 123 -8.72 0.40 -7.42
N SER A 124 -9.92 0.47 -6.83
CA SER A 124 -10.67 -0.71 -6.39
C SER A 124 -11.41 -1.40 -7.53
N SER A 125 -11.68 -0.71 -8.64
CA SER A 125 -12.18 -1.32 -9.88
C SER A 125 -11.12 -2.19 -10.59
N TYR A 126 -9.82 -1.99 -10.33
CA TYR A 126 -8.74 -2.80 -10.87
C TYR A 126 -8.64 -4.15 -10.15
N LYS A 127 -9.27 -5.16 -10.75
CA LYS A 127 -9.41 -6.50 -10.20
C LYS A 127 -8.35 -7.46 -10.72
N HIS A 128 -7.81 -8.30 -9.85
CA HIS A 128 -6.97 -9.43 -10.27
C HIS A 128 -7.83 -10.57 -10.81
N ALA A 129 -7.21 -11.61 -11.36
CA ALA A 129 -7.88 -12.72 -12.06
C ALA A 129 -8.97 -13.47 -11.26
N LEU A 130 -9.00 -13.35 -9.92
CA LEU A 130 -10.04 -13.94 -9.07
C LEU A 130 -11.18 -12.95 -8.74
N GLY A 131 -11.25 -11.81 -9.43
CA GLY A 131 -12.32 -10.84 -9.33
C GLY A 131 -12.29 -9.93 -8.10
N ARG A 132 -11.21 -9.93 -7.30
CA ARG A 132 -11.08 -9.00 -6.15
C ARG A 132 -10.18 -7.81 -6.51
N PRO A 133 -10.40 -6.64 -5.89
CA PRO A 133 -9.51 -5.49 -6.07
C PRO A 133 -8.06 -5.85 -5.71
N SER A 134 -7.11 -5.31 -6.47
CA SER A 134 -5.68 -5.38 -6.13
C SER A 134 -5.40 -4.80 -4.74
N GLN A 135 -6.08 -3.72 -4.39
CA GLN A 135 -6.13 -3.12 -3.07
C GLN A 135 -7.49 -2.46 -2.84
N TYR A 136 -8.05 -2.64 -1.64
CA TYR A 136 -9.32 -2.00 -1.23
C TYR A 136 -9.27 -1.41 0.18
N LEU A 137 -8.27 -1.79 0.99
CA LEU A 137 -8.01 -1.16 2.29
C LEU A 137 -6.86 -0.17 2.18
N TYR A 138 -7.12 1.07 2.57
CA TYR A 138 -6.17 2.18 2.50
C TYR A 138 -5.82 2.67 3.90
N HIS A 139 -4.53 2.65 4.25
CA HIS A 139 -4.08 2.98 5.60
C HIS A 139 -4.22 4.48 5.91
N VAL A 140 -4.73 4.80 7.09
CA VAL A 140 -4.74 6.15 7.66
C VAL A 140 -3.80 6.19 8.86
N PRO A 141 -2.66 6.90 8.78
CA PRO A 141 -1.81 7.12 9.95
C PRO A 141 -2.59 7.80 11.07
N ARG A 142 -2.57 7.23 12.29
CA ARG A 142 -3.30 7.82 13.42
C ARG A 142 -2.87 9.24 13.75
N CYS A 143 -1.60 9.59 13.49
CA CYS A 143 -1.10 10.95 13.67
C CYS A 143 -1.74 11.99 12.74
N PHE A 144 -2.42 11.57 11.66
CA PHE A 144 -3.19 12.47 10.80
C PHE A 144 -4.59 12.76 11.35
N LEU A 145 -5.03 12.02 12.38
CA LEU A 145 -6.37 12.09 12.94
C LEU A 145 -6.42 12.96 14.22
N LYS A 146 -7.48 13.75 14.30
CA LYS A 146 -7.96 14.45 15.49
C LYS A 146 -8.97 13.56 16.22
N PRO A 147 -9.23 13.77 17.52
CA PRO A 147 -10.25 12.99 18.25
C PRO A 147 -11.62 13.02 17.56
N THR A 148 -12.06 14.20 17.10
CA THR A 148 -13.36 14.39 16.46
C THR A 148 -13.25 15.33 15.25
N GLY A 149 -14.25 15.28 14.36
CA GLY A 149 -14.41 16.25 13.29
C GLY A 149 -13.36 16.16 12.16
N ASN A 150 -12.74 14.99 11.98
CA ASN A 150 -11.85 14.73 10.85
C ASN A 150 -12.62 14.86 9.54
N VAL A 151 -11.92 15.27 8.48
CA VAL A 151 -12.49 15.43 7.14
C VAL A 151 -11.87 14.39 6.22
N LEU A 152 -12.69 13.46 5.72
CA LEU A 152 -12.35 12.60 4.61
C LEU A 152 -12.78 13.28 3.31
N THR A 153 -11.83 13.52 2.41
CA THR A 153 -12.10 14.05 1.06
C THR A 153 -11.59 13.06 0.02
N ILE A 154 -12.41 12.80 -1.01
CA ILE A 154 -12.14 11.82 -2.05
C ILE A 154 -12.40 12.47 -3.40
N PHE A 155 -11.48 12.31 -4.34
CA PHE A 155 -11.78 12.47 -5.76
C PHE A 155 -12.04 11.09 -6.36
N GLU A 156 -13.20 10.89 -6.97
CA GLU A 156 -13.62 9.66 -7.67
C GLU A 156 -13.68 9.91 -9.19
N GLU A 157 -12.92 9.14 -9.94
CA GLU A 157 -12.72 9.29 -11.38
C GLU A 157 -13.78 8.52 -12.19
N GLU A 158 -14.19 7.34 -11.74
CA GLU A 158 -15.04 6.41 -12.50
C GLU A 158 -16.49 6.45 -12.01
N GLY A 159 -16.69 6.35 -10.70
CA GLY A 159 -18.00 6.26 -10.06
C GLY A 159 -17.98 5.27 -8.88
N GLY A 160 -18.88 5.48 -7.92
CA GLY A 160 -18.97 4.60 -6.76
C GLY A 160 -19.98 5.07 -5.74
N ARG A 161 -19.99 4.37 -4.61
CA ARG A 161 -20.95 4.53 -3.51
C ARG A 161 -20.28 5.06 -2.24
N PRO A 162 -20.18 6.40 -2.07
CA PRO A 162 -19.50 7.01 -0.93
C PRO A 162 -20.20 6.76 0.42
N ASP A 163 -21.49 6.41 0.40
CA ASP A 163 -22.28 6.05 1.59
C ASP A 163 -21.83 4.72 2.20
N ALA A 164 -21.33 3.80 1.37
CA ALA A 164 -20.91 2.46 1.75
C ALA A 164 -19.44 2.40 2.23
N ILE A 165 -18.69 3.50 2.16
CA ILE A 165 -17.30 3.56 2.66
C ILE A 165 -17.30 3.32 4.18
N MET A 166 -16.42 2.42 4.62
CA MET A 166 -16.25 2.11 6.04
C MET A 166 -14.88 2.55 6.54
N ILE A 167 -14.85 3.05 7.77
CA ILE A 167 -13.60 3.31 8.51
C ILE A 167 -13.44 2.20 9.52
N LEU A 168 -12.36 1.43 9.38
CA LEU A 168 -12.13 0.19 10.11
C LEU A 168 -10.82 0.29 10.91
N THR A 169 -10.71 -0.54 11.94
CA THR A 169 -9.45 -0.79 12.64
C THR A 169 -8.95 -2.19 12.34
N VAL A 170 -7.63 -2.33 12.14
CA VAL A 170 -7.00 -3.62 11.83
C VAL A 170 -6.22 -4.14 13.02
N LYS A 171 -6.56 -5.35 13.51
CA LYS A 171 -5.79 -6.01 14.55
C LYS A 171 -4.52 -6.64 13.98
N ARG A 172 -3.36 -6.16 14.41
CA ARG A 172 -2.04 -6.76 14.08
C ARG A 172 -1.62 -7.80 15.13
N ASP A 173 -2.45 -8.82 15.30
CA ASP A 173 -2.15 -9.92 16.22
C ASP A 173 -1.25 -10.98 15.57
N ASN A 174 -1.22 -11.08 14.25
CA ASN A 174 -0.26 -11.91 13.53
C ASN A 174 0.85 -11.00 12.96
N ILE A 175 2.10 -11.28 13.33
CA ILE A 175 3.28 -10.61 12.79
C ILE A 175 4.16 -11.63 12.07
N CYS A 176 4.80 -11.20 11.00
CA CYS A 176 5.60 -12.09 10.16
C CYS A 176 6.90 -11.43 9.70
N SER A 177 7.86 -12.26 9.31
CA SER A 177 9.10 -11.89 8.63
C SER A 177 9.42 -12.94 7.57
N PHE A 178 9.99 -12.53 6.44
CA PHE A 178 10.45 -13.39 5.35
C PHE A 178 11.71 -12.76 4.75
N ILE A 179 12.88 -13.22 5.18
CA ILE A 179 14.18 -12.57 4.86
C ILE A 179 15.20 -13.65 4.50
N SER A 180 15.91 -13.46 3.39
CA SER A 180 17.01 -14.29 2.88
C SER A 180 18.37 -13.76 3.34
N GLU A 181 19.39 -14.62 3.46
CA GLU A 181 20.80 -14.23 3.63
C GLU A 181 21.29 -13.28 2.53
N THR A 182 20.70 -13.36 1.34
CA THR A 182 21.05 -12.51 0.20
C THR A 182 20.39 -11.14 0.25
N ASN A 183 19.47 -10.90 1.18
CA ASN A 183 18.91 -9.55 1.37
C ASN A 183 19.98 -8.62 1.96
N PRO A 184 19.98 -7.34 1.57
CA PRO A 184 20.88 -6.36 2.17
C PRO A 184 20.55 -6.16 3.65
N GLY A 185 21.55 -5.70 4.40
CA GLY A 185 21.36 -5.19 5.76
C GLY A 185 20.29 -4.08 5.81
N HIS A 186 19.77 -3.83 7.01
CA HIS A 186 18.71 -2.86 7.22
C HIS A 186 19.14 -1.45 6.76
N VAL A 187 18.22 -0.63 6.23
CA VAL A 187 18.53 0.72 5.70
C VAL A 187 19.23 1.63 6.73
N ARG A 188 18.94 1.44 8.02
CA ARG A 188 19.59 2.17 9.13
C ARG A 188 21.05 1.78 9.38
N SER A 189 21.57 0.75 8.72
CA SER A 189 23.00 0.40 8.73
C SER A 189 23.84 1.35 7.86
N TRP A 190 23.19 2.27 7.14
CA TRP A 190 23.81 3.23 6.25
C TRP A 190 23.48 4.66 6.68
N GLU A 191 24.43 5.57 6.52
CA GLU A 191 24.23 7.02 6.62
C GLU A 191 24.82 7.71 5.40
N THR A 192 24.31 8.89 5.06
CA THR A 192 24.88 9.72 4.00
C THR A 192 25.77 10.79 4.63
N LYS A 193 27.06 10.77 4.30
CA LYS A 193 28.04 11.81 4.66
C LYS A 193 28.66 12.33 3.37
N ASP A 194 28.62 13.65 3.16
CA ASP A 194 29.15 14.31 1.96
C ASP A 194 28.66 13.70 0.65
N SER A 195 27.35 13.39 0.59
CA SER A 195 26.70 12.71 -0.55
C SER A 195 27.26 11.31 -0.87
N GLN A 196 28.02 10.70 0.03
CA GLN A 196 28.49 9.32 -0.04
C GLN A 196 27.77 8.45 1.00
N LEU A 197 27.40 7.23 0.59
CA LEU A 197 26.85 6.25 1.51
C LEU A 197 27.99 5.64 2.33
N THR A 198 27.89 5.78 3.65
CA THR A 198 28.84 5.23 4.60
C THR A 198 28.12 4.26 5.52
N MET A 199 28.81 3.17 5.87
CA MET A 199 28.28 2.14 6.75
C MET A 199 28.46 2.56 8.21
N VAL A 200 27.40 2.42 9.01
CA VAL A 200 27.39 2.75 10.45
C VAL A 200 27.25 1.51 11.32
N ALA A 201 26.87 0.37 10.73
CA ALA A 201 26.73 -0.89 11.45
C ALA A 201 28.02 -1.73 11.41
N ASP A 202 28.23 -2.53 12.46
CA ASP A 202 29.35 -3.47 12.57
C ASP A 202 29.31 -4.58 11.51
N ASP A 203 28.11 -4.92 11.02
CA ASP A 203 27.89 -5.89 9.94
C ASP A 203 26.72 -5.44 9.03
N LEU A 204 26.75 -5.89 7.77
CA LEU A 204 25.66 -5.69 6.81
C LEU A 204 24.80 -6.96 6.66
N LYS A 205 24.84 -7.86 7.66
CA LYS A 205 24.09 -9.12 7.57
C LYS A 205 22.60 -8.83 7.73
N PRO A 206 21.74 -9.53 6.97
CA PRO A 206 20.30 -9.37 7.12
C PRO A 206 19.81 -9.82 8.49
N ARG A 207 18.85 -9.09 9.03
CA ARG A 207 18.20 -9.40 10.31
C ARG A 207 16.69 -9.37 10.14
N ALA A 208 16.02 -10.37 10.70
CA ALA A 208 14.57 -10.40 10.80
C ALA A 208 14.15 -9.72 12.10
N VAL A 209 13.31 -8.68 12.01
CA VAL A 209 12.78 -7.95 13.15
C VAL A 209 11.30 -8.22 13.27
N LEU A 210 10.89 -8.75 14.42
CA LEU A 210 9.49 -8.98 14.76
C LEU A 210 9.11 -8.07 15.92
N THR A 211 8.07 -7.27 15.75
CA THR A 211 7.61 -6.32 16.76
C THR A 211 6.08 -6.37 16.89
N CYS A 212 5.61 -6.69 18.08
CA CYS A 212 4.19 -6.60 18.41
C CYS A 212 3.72 -5.15 18.60
N PRO A 213 2.42 -4.87 18.35
CA PRO A 213 1.80 -3.59 18.70
C PRO A 213 2.00 -3.24 20.17
N GLU A 214 1.77 -1.98 20.53
CA GLU A 214 1.87 -1.53 21.91
C GLU A 214 1.04 -2.39 22.86
N LYS A 215 1.57 -2.62 24.07
CA LYS A 215 0.93 -3.40 25.14
C LYS A 215 0.68 -4.88 24.80
N LYS A 216 1.22 -5.39 23.68
CA LYS A 216 1.22 -6.81 23.31
C LYS A 216 2.64 -7.37 23.33
N MET A 217 2.73 -8.68 23.55
CA MET A 217 3.98 -9.46 23.50
C MET A 217 3.78 -10.66 22.59
N ILE A 218 4.89 -11.16 22.06
CA ILE A 218 4.90 -12.39 21.28
C ILE A 218 4.59 -13.53 22.23
N GLN A 219 3.43 -14.16 22.08
CA GLN A 219 3.02 -15.28 22.93
C GLN A 219 3.37 -16.63 22.31
N GLN A 220 3.33 -16.70 20.98
CA GLN A 220 3.46 -17.96 20.27
C GLN A 220 4.13 -17.75 18.93
N VAL A 221 5.07 -18.64 18.59
CA VAL A 221 5.57 -18.78 17.23
C VAL A 221 4.72 -19.83 16.54
N VAL A 222 3.89 -19.40 15.59
CA VAL A 222 2.98 -20.28 14.86
C VAL A 222 3.75 -21.08 13.81
N PHE A 223 4.69 -20.42 13.14
CA PHE A 223 5.51 -21.02 12.10
C PHE A 223 6.91 -20.41 12.12
N ALA A 224 7.92 -21.22 11.89
CA ALA A 224 9.28 -20.77 11.63
C ALA A 224 9.99 -21.78 10.74
N SER A 225 10.63 -21.31 9.69
CA SER A 225 11.40 -22.12 8.76
C SER A 225 12.65 -21.40 8.31
N TYR A 226 13.77 -22.12 8.29
CA TYR A 226 14.98 -21.71 7.61
C TYR A 226 15.25 -22.64 6.44
N GLY A 227 15.39 -22.10 5.24
CA GLY A 227 15.54 -22.87 4.00
C GLY A 227 14.75 -22.21 2.89
N ASN A 228 13.87 -22.95 2.21
CA ASN A 228 13.03 -22.40 1.12
C ASN A 228 11.52 -22.41 1.42
N PRO A 229 11.07 -21.72 2.48
CA PRO A 229 9.65 -21.59 2.78
C PRO A 229 8.89 -20.89 1.65
N LEU A 230 7.60 -21.22 1.53
CA LEU A 230 6.70 -20.65 0.54
C LEU A 230 5.53 -19.94 1.22
N GLY A 231 4.84 -19.10 0.45
CA GLY A 231 3.60 -18.44 0.86
C GLY A 231 3.78 -17.03 1.39
N ILE A 232 2.75 -16.54 2.07
CA ILE A 232 2.65 -15.16 2.58
C ILE A 232 2.29 -15.18 4.06
N CYS A 233 2.47 -14.04 4.74
CA CYS A 233 2.13 -13.92 6.15
C CYS A 233 0.69 -14.39 6.44
N GLY A 234 0.54 -15.34 7.36
CA GLY A 234 -0.73 -16.00 7.67
C GLY A 234 -0.91 -17.37 7.00
N ASN A 235 -0.13 -17.68 5.97
CA ASN A 235 -0.21 -18.94 5.22
C ASN A 235 1.19 -19.36 4.69
N TYR A 236 2.17 -19.43 5.59
CA TYR A 236 3.47 -20.00 5.24
C TYR A 236 3.43 -21.53 5.22
N THR A 237 4.18 -22.12 4.30
CA THR A 237 4.38 -23.58 4.21
C THR A 237 5.86 -23.92 4.15
N PHE A 238 6.19 -25.13 4.59
CA PHE A 238 7.54 -25.67 4.42
C PHE A 238 7.81 -25.94 2.94
N GLY A 239 9.04 -25.65 2.50
CA GLY A 239 9.56 -26.15 1.23
C GLY A 239 10.18 -27.54 1.40
N ASN A 240 10.87 -28.03 0.37
CA ASN A 240 11.61 -29.29 0.43
C ASN A 240 12.90 -29.19 1.26
N CYS A 241 13.34 -27.98 1.60
CA CYS A 241 14.49 -27.74 2.45
C CYS A 241 14.10 -26.85 3.63
N HIS A 242 14.18 -27.44 4.82
CA HIS A 242 13.82 -26.80 6.08
C HIS A 242 14.64 -27.37 7.22
N THR A 243 15.12 -26.51 8.12
CA THR A 243 15.80 -26.93 9.35
C THR A 243 14.80 -27.10 10.51
N PRO A 244 14.71 -28.28 11.17
CA PRO A 244 13.76 -28.48 12.28
C PRO A 244 14.05 -27.58 13.51
N LYS A 245 15.29 -27.09 13.65
CA LYS A 245 15.72 -26.21 14.75
C LYS A 245 15.20 -24.78 14.66
N ALA A 246 14.72 -24.34 13.50
CA ALA A 246 14.34 -22.94 13.28
C ALA A 246 13.30 -22.45 14.28
N LYS A 247 12.27 -23.27 14.55
CA LYS A 247 11.20 -22.90 15.48
C LYS A 247 11.69 -22.76 16.92
N GLU A 248 12.46 -23.71 17.42
CA GLU A 248 13.00 -23.68 18.78
C GLU A 248 13.86 -22.43 19.03
N ILE A 249 14.75 -22.09 18.08
CA ILE A 249 15.62 -20.91 18.18
C ILE A 249 14.79 -19.63 18.23
N VAL A 250 13.80 -19.52 17.35
CA VAL A 250 12.91 -18.35 17.28
C VAL A 250 12.05 -18.23 18.54
N GLU A 251 11.52 -19.35 19.06
CA GLU A 251 10.73 -19.36 20.30
C GLU A 251 11.56 -18.85 21.48
N LYS A 252 12.77 -19.38 21.66
CA LYS A 252 13.71 -18.96 22.70
C LYS A 252 14.09 -17.48 22.58
N ALA A 253 14.22 -16.98 21.37
CA ALA A 253 14.60 -15.58 21.13
C ALA A 253 13.45 -14.60 21.34
N CYS A 254 12.21 -14.96 20.95
CA CYS A 254 11.11 -14.02 20.75
C CYS A 254 9.97 -14.12 21.76
N VAL A 255 9.62 -15.32 22.24
CA VAL A 255 8.45 -15.50 23.12
C VAL A 255 8.64 -14.72 24.43
N GLY A 256 7.57 -14.06 24.88
CA GLY A 256 7.56 -13.22 26.08
C GLY A 256 8.12 -11.79 25.86
N LYS A 257 8.65 -11.47 24.68
CA LYS A 257 9.16 -10.13 24.35
C LYS A 257 8.18 -9.38 23.46
N ARG A 258 8.19 -8.04 23.54
CA ARG A 258 7.46 -7.18 22.59
C ARG A 258 8.11 -7.19 21.21
N SER A 259 9.44 -7.19 21.19
CA SER A 259 10.23 -7.15 19.96
C SER A 259 11.42 -8.10 20.10
N CYS A 260 11.79 -8.76 19.01
CA CYS A 260 13.00 -9.56 18.92
C CYS A 260 13.69 -9.31 17.57
N VAL A 261 15.00 -9.55 17.56
CA VAL A 261 15.85 -9.46 16.37
C VAL A 261 16.49 -10.83 16.19
N LEU A 262 16.39 -11.38 14.99
CA LEU A 262 16.90 -12.68 14.62
C LEU A 262 17.96 -12.48 13.53
N ALA A 263 19.15 -13.04 13.75
CA ALA A 263 20.16 -13.10 12.71
C ALA A 263 19.68 -14.06 11.61
N VAL A 264 19.78 -13.68 10.34
CA VAL A 264 19.43 -14.54 9.21
C VAL A 264 20.73 -15.13 8.67
N SER A 265 21.10 -16.31 9.15
CA SER A 265 22.29 -17.01 8.67
C SER A 265 22.22 -18.52 8.93
N HIS A 266 22.78 -19.30 8.01
CA HIS A 266 22.74 -20.76 8.01
C HIS A 266 23.52 -21.33 9.19
N GLU A 267 24.54 -20.63 9.69
CA GLU A 267 25.30 -21.02 10.88
C GLU A 267 24.42 -21.02 12.14
N VAL A 268 23.46 -20.10 12.23
CA VAL A 268 22.55 -20.00 13.38
C VAL A 268 21.52 -21.12 13.36
N TYR A 269 20.95 -21.42 12.19
CA TYR A 269 19.82 -22.35 12.07
C TYR A 269 20.22 -23.78 11.68
N GLY A 270 21.49 -24.00 11.32
CA GLY A 270 21.97 -25.29 10.81
C GLY A 270 21.44 -25.59 9.41
N GLY A 271 21.45 -24.59 8.53
CA GLY A 271 20.98 -24.73 7.14
C GLY A 271 21.84 -25.69 6.32
N ASP A 272 21.20 -26.54 5.51
CA ASP A 272 21.90 -27.39 4.55
C ASP A 272 22.37 -26.57 3.34
N LEU A 273 23.69 -26.38 3.25
CA LEU A 273 24.35 -25.67 2.15
C LEU A 273 24.26 -26.43 0.80
N ASN A 274 23.97 -27.74 0.84
CA ASN A 274 23.87 -28.57 -0.36
C ASN A 274 22.45 -28.67 -0.91
N CYS A 275 21.47 -28.01 -0.28
CA CYS A 275 20.12 -28.02 -0.81
C CYS A 275 20.03 -27.25 -2.15
N PRO A 276 19.60 -27.87 -3.25
CA PRO A 276 19.37 -27.16 -4.49
C PRO A 276 18.13 -26.25 -4.34
N GLY A 277 18.34 -24.94 -4.43
CA GLY A 277 17.27 -23.93 -4.35
C GLY A 277 17.08 -23.31 -2.96
N THR A 278 18.01 -23.48 -2.02
CA THR A 278 18.04 -22.68 -0.79
C THR A 278 18.42 -21.23 -1.10
N THR A 279 17.41 -20.38 -1.30
CA THR A 279 17.57 -19.00 -0.82
C THR A 279 17.58 -19.13 0.69
N ALA A 280 18.71 -19.02 1.37
CA ALA A 280 18.81 -19.24 2.82
C ALA A 280 17.90 -18.27 3.61
N THR A 281 16.62 -18.64 3.73
CA THR A 281 15.52 -17.72 4.05
C THR A 281 14.90 -18.12 5.36
N LEU A 282 14.87 -17.15 6.28
CA LEU A 282 14.13 -17.23 7.52
C LEU A 282 12.72 -16.66 7.32
N ALA A 283 11.73 -17.55 7.33
CA ALA A 283 10.32 -17.18 7.45
C ALA A 283 9.83 -17.44 8.87
N VAL A 284 9.22 -16.44 9.50
CA VAL A 284 8.64 -16.54 10.84
C VAL A 284 7.25 -15.93 10.84
N GLN A 285 6.32 -16.61 11.51
CA GLN A 285 5.01 -16.08 11.86
C GLN A 285 4.78 -16.27 13.36
N ALA A 286 4.41 -15.18 14.03
CA ALA A 286 4.16 -15.16 15.46
C ALA A 286 2.83 -14.48 15.79
N LYS A 287 2.23 -14.89 16.90
CA LYS A 287 1.02 -14.30 17.47
C LYS A 287 1.35 -13.39 18.65
N CYS A 288 0.85 -12.17 18.56
CA CYS A 288 0.89 -11.14 19.58
C CYS A 288 -0.40 -11.14 20.38
N SER A 289 -0.31 -11.08 21.70
CA SER A 289 -1.46 -10.77 22.53
C SER A 289 -1.02 -10.04 23.80
N LYS A 290 -2.00 -9.49 24.54
CA LYS A 290 -1.72 -8.90 25.86
C LYS A 290 -1.18 -10.00 26.77
N ARG A 291 -0.21 -9.65 27.62
CA ARG A 291 0.30 -10.56 28.66
C ARG A 291 -0.91 -11.03 29.48
N GLN A 292 -1.17 -12.34 29.51
CA GLN A 292 -2.10 -12.90 30.48
C GLN A 292 -1.53 -12.56 31.85
N ARG A 293 -2.25 -11.76 32.64
CA ARG A 293 -2.03 -11.76 34.08
C ARG A 293 -2.39 -13.17 34.51
N THR A 294 -1.40 -13.97 34.89
CA THR A 294 -1.65 -15.13 35.73
C THR A 294 -2.50 -14.63 36.88
N ALA A 295 -3.75 -15.11 36.96
CA ALA A 295 -4.56 -14.91 38.15
C ALA A 295 -3.75 -15.53 39.29
N GLU A 296 -3.19 -14.69 40.15
CA GLU A 296 -2.68 -15.13 41.44
C GLU A 296 -3.87 -15.79 42.16
N GLN A 297 -3.71 -17.09 42.43
CA GLN A 297 -4.58 -17.86 43.31
C GLN A 297 -4.39 -17.41 44.75
#